data_AF-A0A6P5SHZ1-F1
#
_entry.id   AF-A0A6P5SHZ1-F1
#
_cell.length_a   1.000
_cell.length_b   1.000
_cell.length_c   1.000
_cell.angle_alpha   90.00
_cell.angle_beta   90.00
_cell.angle_gamma   90.00
#
_symmetry.space_group_name_H-M   'P 1'
#
loop_
_entity.id
_entity.type
_entity.pdbx_description
1 polymer ?
#
loop_
_entity_poly.entity_id
_entity_poly.type
_entity_poly.pdbx_seq_one_letter_code
_entity_poly.pdbx_strand_id
1 'polypeptide(L)'
;MNWYPKSNCIGDVCYWRLLEHQTPAYSSFLQWASLFANINFSDLNLMCIQGYIVLNRPWAFVQWLEKATIEEEYILMAEPDHIFVNPLPNLAHGNSPAGYPFFYIKPAENEKIIRKFYPEERGPVTDIDPIGNSPVIIKKSLLEEIAPTWVNVSLRMKDDPETDKAFGWVLEMYAYAVASALHGVRHILRKDFMLQPPWDLDVGKTFIIHFTYGCDYNLKGELTYGKIGEWRFDKRSYLSGPPPRNLSLPPPGVPESVIRLVKMVNEATANIPEWDTLTSG
;
A
#
# COMPACT_ATOMS: atom_id res chain seq x y z
N MET A 1 -0.76 -21.85 -1.73
CA MET A 1 -0.36 -20.91 -0.67
C MET A 1 -1.11 -19.60 -0.95
N ASN A 2 -2.09 -19.27 -0.12
CA ASN A 2 -2.91 -18.06 -0.25
C ASN A 2 -2.67 -17.15 0.95
N TRP A 3 -2.79 -15.84 0.74
CA TRP A 3 -2.71 -14.84 1.80
C TRP A 3 -4.06 -14.72 2.53
N TYR A 4 -4.05 -14.74 3.87
CA TYR A 4 -5.23 -14.58 4.72
C TYR A 4 -5.02 -13.42 5.70
N PRO A 5 -6.06 -12.62 6.00
CA PRO A 5 -5.92 -11.53 6.95
C PRO A 5 -5.74 -12.13 8.35
N LYS A 6 -4.76 -11.61 9.10
CA LYS A 6 -4.78 -11.70 10.56
C LYS A 6 -5.20 -10.32 11.07
N SER A 7 -5.85 -10.28 12.22
CA SER A 7 -6.48 -9.11 12.84
C SER A 7 -5.62 -7.85 13.07
N ASN A 8 -4.37 -7.75 12.60
CA ASN A 8 -3.38 -6.72 12.99
C ASN A 8 -2.95 -5.81 11.80
N CYS A 9 -3.41 -4.56 11.74
CA CYS A 9 -2.89 -3.45 10.89
C CYS A 9 -2.12 -2.55 11.84
N ILE A 10 -1.16 -1.82 11.28
CA ILE A 10 -0.31 -0.93 12.04
C ILE A 10 -0.11 0.32 11.19
N GLY A 11 -0.74 1.42 11.61
CA GLY A 11 -0.92 2.61 10.76
C GLY A 11 -1.83 2.30 9.56
N ASP A 12 -1.50 2.85 8.39
CA ASP A 12 -2.21 2.64 7.12
C ASP A 12 -1.75 1.38 6.36
N VAL A 13 -1.15 0.39 7.03
CA VAL A 13 -0.65 -0.84 6.38
C VAL A 13 -1.11 -2.06 7.13
N CYS A 14 -1.54 -3.06 6.37
CA CYS A 14 -2.17 -4.26 6.87
C CYS A 14 -1.41 -5.50 6.41
N TYR A 15 -1.31 -6.48 7.30
CA TYR A 15 -0.52 -7.69 7.08
C TYR A 15 -1.40 -8.89 6.77
N TRP A 16 -0.89 -9.71 5.86
CA TRP A 16 -1.53 -10.95 5.46
C TRP A 16 -0.56 -12.11 5.73
N ARG A 17 -1.10 -13.30 6.03
CA ARG A 17 -0.33 -14.53 6.26
C ARG A 17 -0.46 -15.50 5.11
N LEU A 18 0.64 -16.11 4.68
CA LEU A 18 0.61 -17.19 3.69
C LEU A 18 0.30 -18.52 4.39
N LEU A 19 -0.85 -19.14 4.12
CA LEU A 19 -1.21 -20.47 4.66
C LEU A 19 -1.08 -21.58 3.61
N GLU A 20 -0.65 -22.78 4.05
CA GLU A 20 -0.45 -23.96 3.20
C GLU A 20 -1.73 -24.76 2.88
N HIS A 21 -2.87 -24.49 3.52
CA HIS A 21 -4.09 -25.27 3.32
C HIS A 21 -5.09 -24.65 2.31
N GLN A 22 -5.60 -25.53 1.43
CA GLN A 22 -6.64 -25.25 0.43
C GLN A 22 -8.01 -25.12 1.11
N THR A 23 -8.48 -23.89 1.26
CA THR A 23 -9.91 -23.58 1.38
C THR A 23 -10.24 -22.36 0.51
N PRO A 24 -11.43 -22.27 -0.09
CA PRO A 24 -11.75 -21.25 -1.10
C PRO A 24 -11.73 -19.86 -0.46
N ALA A 25 -10.98 -18.94 -1.06
CA ALA A 25 -10.94 -17.54 -0.66
C ALA A 25 -12.28 -16.88 -1.02
N TYR A 26 -13.09 -16.58 0.00
CA TYR A 26 -14.24 -15.70 -0.13
C TYR A 26 -14.22 -14.70 1.04
N SER A 27 -14.37 -13.43 0.67
CA SER A 27 -14.48 -12.23 1.52
C SER A 27 -13.37 -11.98 2.54
N SER A 28 -12.41 -11.12 2.17
CA SER A 28 -11.52 -10.45 3.13
C SER A 28 -11.48 -8.96 2.82
N PHE A 29 -12.60 -8.30 3.08
CA PHE A 29 -12.72 -6.86 2.98
C PHE A 29 -12.90 -6.34 4.40
N LEU A 30 -11.82 -6.04 5.11
CA LEU A 30 -11.85 -5.42 6.45
C LEU A 30 -12.19 -6.39 7.60
N GLN A 31 -11.14 -6.96 8.16
CA GLN A 31 -11.09 -7.21 9.60
C GLN A 31 -10.49 -5.96 10.26
N TRP A 32 -11.17 -4.80 10.23
CA TRP A 32 -10.62 -3.54 10.75
C TRP A 32 -11.61 -2.74 11.61
N ALA A 33 -11.45 -2.88 12.93
CA ALA A 33 -11.81 -1.88 13.93
C ALA A 33 -11.11 -2.08 15.30
N SER A 34 -10.21 -3.06 15.47
CA SER A 34 -9.67 -3.36 16.81
C SER A 34 -8.21 -3.77 16.82
N LEU A 35 -7.29 -2.83 16.56
CA LEU A 35 -5.91 -2.99 17.03
C LEU A 35 -5.14 -1.70 17.33
N PHE A 36 -5.85 -0.68 17.82
CA PHE A 36 -5.25 0.47 18.49
C PHE A 36 -4.84 0.18 19.96
N ALA A 37 -4.99 -1.05 20.45
CA ALA A 37 -4.98 -1.31 21.89
C ALA A 37 -3.61 -1.56 22.54
N ASN A 38 -2.51 -1.75 21.80
CA ASN A 38 -1.20 -2.12 22.40
C ASN A 38 0.02 -1.34 21.86
N ILE A 39 -0.19 -0.27 21.10
CA ILE A 39 0.89 0.66 20.74
C ILE A 39 0.87 1.77 21.79
N ASN A 40 2.00 1.99 22.47
CA ASN A 40 2.11 3.10 23.41
C ASN A 40 2.22 4.40 22.59
N PHE A 41 1.10 5.10 22.43
CA PHE A 41 0.99 6.34 21.65
C PHE A 41 1.75 7.52 22.27
N SER A 42 2.35 7.37 23.46
CA SER A 42 3.17 8.40 24.08
C SER A 42 4.43 8.75 23.28
N ASP A 43 4.98 7.79 22.52
CA ASP A 43 6.19 7.99 21.70
C ASP A 43 5.87 8.56 20.30
N LEU A 44 4.60 8.56 19.89
CA LEU A 44 4.13 9.20 18.66
C LEU A 44 4.16 10.74 18.72
N ASN A 45 4.35 11.31 19.92
CA ASN A 45 4.58 12.74 20.07
C ASN A 45 5.84 13.22 19.34
N LEU A 46 6.78 12.33 18.99
CA LEU A 46 7.92 12.67 18.13
C LEU A 46 7.57 12.74 16.63
N MET A 47 6.48 12.09 16.19
CA MET A 47 6.14 11.92 14.76
C MET A 47 4.97 12.80 14.31
N CYS A 48 4.16 13.28 15.25
CA CYS A 48 3.21 14.36 15.01
C CYS A 48 3.91 15.72 14.74
N ILE A 49 5.24 15.79 14.89
CA ILE A 49 6.04 17.04 14.89
C ILE A 49 5.95 17.84 13.58
N GLN A 50 5.48 17.29 12.47
CA GLN A 50 5.41 18.04 11.20
C GLN A 50 4.17 17.78 10.32
N GLY A 51 3.10 17.18 10.87
CA GLY A 51 1.86 16.95 10.12
C GLY A 51 1.94 15.92 8.96
N TYR A 52 3.04 15.19 8.84
CA TYR A 52 3.24 14.16 7.81
C TYR A 52 2.92 12.77 8.36
N ILE A 53 1.64 12.40 8.27
CA ILE A 53 1.06 11.16 8.82
C ILE A 53 1.74 9.89 8.28
N VAL A 54 2.26 9.94 7.04
CA VAL A 54 2.85 8.78 6.37
C VAL A 54 4.11 8.26 7.08
N LEU A 55 4.82 9.11 7.85
CA LEU A 55 5.95 8.65 8.69
C LEU A 55 5.54 7.59 9.70
N ASN A 56 4.28 7.57 10.14
CA ASN A 56 3.80 6.59 11.13
C ASN A 56 4.04 5.16 10.67
N ARG A 57 4.06 4.92 9.35
CA ARG A 57 4.21 3.61 8.75
C ARG A 57 5.58 2.95 9.03
N PRO A 58 6.74 3.51 8.65
CA PRO A 58 8.03 2.91 8.97
C PRO A 58 8.23 2.69 10.48
N TRP A 59 7.74 3.60 11.33
CA TRP A 59 7.84 3.42 12.78
C TRP A 59 6.92 2.32 13.32
N ALA A 60 5.70 2.24 12.79
CA ALA A 60 4.77 1.14 13.04
C ALA A 60 5.43 -0.21 12.77
N PHE A 61 6.16 -0.34 11.66
CA PHE A 61 6.91 -1.55 11.33
C PHE A 61 7.99 -1.88 12.36
N VAL A 62 8.81 -0.90 12.77
CA VAL A 62 9.83 -1.11 13.82
C VAL A 62 9.17 -1.61 15.11
N GLN A 63 8.16 -0.89 15.59
CA GLN A 63 7.45 -1.25 16.82
C GLN A 63 6.79 -2.63 16.74
N TRP A 64 6.26 -2.98 15.56
CA TRP A 64 5.63 -4.27 15.34
C TRP A 64 6.61 -5.42 15.38
N LEU A 65 7.73 -5.30 14.66
CA LEU A 65 8.77 -6.32 14.59
C LEU A 65 9.39 -6.57 15.97
N GLU A 66 9.49 -5.53 16.80
CA GLU A 66 9.97 -5.65 18.18
C GLU A 66 8.98 -6.34 19.12
N LYS A 67 7.67 -6.06 18.98
CA LYS A 67 6.66 -6.44 19.99
C LYS A 67 5.86 -7.68 19.62
N ALA A 68 5.69 -7.98 18.35
CA ALA A 68 4.83 -9.07 17.90
C ALA A 68 5.63 -10.36 17.69
N THR A 69 5.03 -11.48 18.10
CA THR A 69 5.51 -12.80 17.69
C THR A 69 5.03 -13.08 16.26
N ILE A 70 5.96 -13.06 15.31
CA ILE A 70 5.70 -13.32 13.89
C ILE A 70 6.33 -14.67 13.52
N GLU A 71 5.47 -15.68 13.33
CA GLU A 71 5.83 -17.05 12.95
C GLU A 71 6.17 -17.16 11.46
N GLU A 72 5.52 -16.33 10.64
CA GLU A 72 5.68 -16.34 9.19
C GLU A 72 7.08 -15.88 8.74
N GLU A 73 7.64 -16.57 7.75
CA GLU A 73 8.92 -16.19 7.14
C GLU A 73 8.78 -14.96 6.24
N TYR A 74 7.63 -14.79 5.58
CA TYR A 74 7.36 -13.69 4.64
C TYR A 74 6.20 -12.82 5.11
N ILE A 75 6.33 -11.53 4.86
CA ILE A 75 5.37 -10.50 5.20
C ILE A 75 4.90 -9.85 3.91
N LEU A 76 3.58 -9.76 3.71
CA LEU A 76 2.97 -8.90 2.70
C LEU A 76 2.65 -7.55 3.33
N MET A 77 3.33 -6.51 2.87
CA MET A 77 3.01 -5.12 3.15
C MET A 77 1.97 -4.66 2.11
N ALA A 78 0.77 -4.30 2.56
CA ALA A 78 -0.34 -3.87 1.71
C ALA A 78 -1.11 -2.68 2.30
N GLU A 79 -1.69 -1.83 1.45
CA GLU A 79 -2.49 -0.68 1.86
C GLU A 79 -3.97 -1.05 2.03
N PRO A 80 -4.75 -0.32 2.86
CA PRO A 80 -6.16 -0.60 3.11
C PRO A 80 -7.04 -0.43 1.88
N ASP A 81 -6.57 0.26 0.85
CA ASP A 81 -7.22 0.40 -0.44
C ASP A 81 -6.72 -0.59 -1.50
N HIS A 82 -6.14 -1.71 -1.05
CA HIS A 82 -5.89 -2.90 -1.85
C HIS A 82 -7.04 -3.90 -1.75
N ILE A 83 -7.53 -4.36 -2.90
CA ILE A 83 -8.53 -5.43 -3.01
C ILE A 83 -7.93 -6.61 -3.76
N PHE A 84 -7.91 -7.80 -3.13
CA PHE A 84 -7.42 -9.02 -3.77
C PHE A 84 -8.44 -9.59 -4.75
N VAL A 85 -8.15 -9.46 -6.05
CA VAL A 85 -9.04 -9.91 -7.14
C VAL A 85 -8.78 -11.33 -7.61
N ASN A 86 -7.57 -11.84 -7.39
CA ASN A 86 -7.11 -13.17 -7.73
C ASN A 86 -6.23 -13.73 -6.58
N PRO A 87 -6.10 -15.07 -6.44
CA PRO A 87 -5.22 -15.67 -5.45
C PRO A 87 -3.76 -15.21 -5.62
N LEU A 88 -3.20 -14.58 -4.59
CA LEU A 88 -1.82 -14.11 -4.59
C LEU A 88 -0.89 -15.20 -4.03
N PRO A 89 0.04 -15.76 -4.82
CA PRO A 89 1.08 -16.63 -4.28
C PRO A 89 2.20 -15.79 -3.62
N ASN A 90 3.17 -16.46 -2.99
CA ASN A 90 4.40 -15.77 -2.62
C ASN A 90 5.18 -15.41 -3.89
N LEU A 91 5.31 -14.12 -4.18
CA LEU A 91 6.03 -13.62 -5.36
C LEU A 91 7.52 -13.39 -5.08
N ALA A 92 7.93 -13.36 -3.81
CA ALA A 92 9.33 -13.20 -3.42
C ALA A 92 10.09 -14.52 -3.58
N HIS A 93 11.42 -14.42 -3.74
CA HIS A 93 12.28 -15.59 -3.89
C HIS A 93 13.60 -15.40 -3.15
N GLY A 94 13.83 -16.21 -2.11
CA GLY A 94 15.03 -16.10 -1.28
C GLY A 94 15.17 -14.70 -0.69
N ASN A 95 16.35 -14.08 -0.85
CA ASN A 95 16.61 -12.72 -0.38
C ASN A 95 16.19 -11.63 -1.38
N SER A 96 15.38 -11.96 -2.39
CA SER A 96 14.81 -11.01 -3.35
C SER A 96 13.32 -10.83 -3.08
N PRO A 97 12.93 -9.75 -2.38
CA PRO A 97 11.52 -9.40 -2.17
C PRO A 97 10.83 -9.13 -3.51
N ALA A 98 9.51 -9.19 -3.55
CA ALA A 98 8.74 -8.79 -4.73
C ALA A 98 7.99 -7.50 -4.47
N GLY A 99 8.02 -6.56 -5.42
CA GLY A 99 7.38 -5.26 -5.28
C GLY A 99 6.82 -4.74 -6.61
N TYR A 100 5.85 -3.84 -6.52
CA TYR A 100 5.29 -3.17 -7.69
C TYR A 100 6.17 -1.97 -8.12
N PRO A 101 6.57 -1.88 -9.40
CA PRO A 101 7.33 -0.73 -9.90
C PRO A 101 6.43 0.48 -10.12
N PHE A 102 6.67 1.55 -9.38
CA PHE A 102 5.93 2.81 -9.49
C PHE A 102 6.58 3.72 -10.50
N PHE A 103 5.82 4.11 -11.54
CA PHE A 103 6.34 4.96 -12.62
C PHE A 103 6.80 6.35 -12.15
N TYR A 104 6.35 6.80 -10.98
CA TYR A 104 6.70 8.10 -10.37
C TYR A 104 7.84 8.00 -9.35
N ILE A 105 8.29 6.80 -8.99
CA ILE A 105 9.50 6.61 -8.19
C ILE A 105 10.67 6.44 -9.15
N LYS A 106 11.48 7.49 -9.27
CA LYS A 106 12.53 7.59 -10.28
C LYS A 106 13.85 8.05 -9.67
N PRO A 107 14.58 7.15 -8.98
CA PRO A 107 15.83 7.51 -8.31
C PRO A 107 16.86 8.12 -9.27
N ALA A 108 17.02 7.54 -10.47
CA ALA A 108 17.98 8.01 -11.46
C ALA A 108 17.69 9.44 -11.98
N GLU A 109 16.42 9.82 -12.14
CA GLU A 109 16.03 11.19 -12.54
C GLU A 109 16.22 12.20 -11.39
N ASN A 110 16.36 11.72 -10.15
CA ASN A 110 16.50 12.52 -8.94
C ASN A 110 17.87 12.34 -8.26
N GLU A 111 18.90 11.94 -9.02
CA GLU A 111 20.21 11.54 -8.48
C GLU A 111 20.79 12.56 -7.48
N LYS A 112 20.77 13.86 -7.82
CA LYS A 112 21.29 14.93 -6.94
C LYS A 112 20.66 14.90 -5.54
N ILE A 113 19.35 14.68 -5.45
CA ILE A 113 18.62 14.60 -4.17
C ILE A 113 18.93 13.27 -3.49
N ILE A 114 18.89 12.17 -4.24
CA ILE A 114 19.13 10.82 -3.73
C ILE A 114 20.53 10.67 -3.12
N ARG A 115 21.57 11.30 -3.68
CA ARG A 115 22.95 11.23 -3.17
C ARG A 115 23.12 11.75 -1.74
N LYS A 116 22.21 12.59 -1.24
CA LYS A 116 22.19 13.00 0.18
C LYS A 116 21.92 11.82 1.13
N PHE A 117 21.25 10.78 0.64
CA PHE A 117 20.78 9.63 1.43
C PHE A 117 21.40 8.29 0.97
N TYR A 118 21.89 8.23 -0.27
CA TYR A 118 22.61 7.09 -0.86
C TYR A 118 23.94 7.56 -1.48
N PRO A 119 25.01 7.70 -0.65
CA PRO A 119 26.31 8.21 -1.09
C PRO A 119 26.94 7.38 -2.23
N GLU A 120 27.85 7.97 -3.00
CA GLU A 120 28.51 7.30 -4.13
C GLU A 120 29.25 6.03 -3.73
N GLU A 121 29.80 5.98 -2.51
CA GLU A 121 30.52 4.81 -1.99
C GLU A 121 29.60 3.60 -1.75
N ARG A 122 28.27 3.82 -1.70
CA ARG A 122 27.28 2.75 -1.55
C ARG A 122 26.92 2.06 -2.86
N GLY A 123 27.20 2.70 -4.01
CA GLY A 123 26.92 2.14 -5.33
C GLY A 123 26.24 3.14 -6.29
N PRO A 124 25.92 2.69 -7.51
CA PRO A 124 25.17 3.49 -8.48
C PRO A 124 23.71 3.69 -8.04
N VAL A 125 23.10 4.85 -8.37
CA VAL A 125 21.68 5.12 -8.06
C VAL A 125 20.71 4.11 -8.69
N THR A 126 21.14 3.43 -9.76
CA THR A 126 20.39 2.33 -10.40
C THR A 126 20.21 1.09 -9.51
N ASP A 127 20.88 1.04 -8.35
CA ASP A 127 20.66 0.00 -7.34
C ASP A 127 19.43 0.26 -6.47
N ILE A 128 18.90 1.48 -6.50
CA ILE A 128 17.63 1.82 -5.86
C ILE A 128 16.51 1.46 -6.84
N ASP A 129 15.75 0.42 -6.50
CA ASP A 129 14.63 -0.03 -7.31
C ASP A 129 13.50 1.04 -7.33
N PRO A 130 12.77 1.20 -8.44
CA PRO A 130 11.70 2.20 -8.59
C PRO A 130 10.40 1.73 -7.90
N ILE A 131 10.47 1.46 -6.60
CA ILE A 131 9.41 0.85 -5.79
C ILE A 131 9.06 1.71 -4.58
N GLY A 132 7.92 1.43 -3.96
CA GLY A 132 7.61 1.86 -2.61
C GLY A 132 7.45 0.67 -1.69
N ASN A 133 7.02 0.91 -0.45
CA ASN A 133 6.86 -0.14 0.55
C ASN A 133 5.62 -1.04 0.34
N SER A 134 4.70 -0.70 -0.58
CA SER A 134 3.43 -1.42 -0.78
C SER A 134 2.99 -1.38 -2.26
N PRO A 135 2.49 -2.50 -2.83
CA PRO A 135 2.53 -3.83 -2.27
C PRO A 135 3.95 -4.40 -2.36
N VAL A 136 4.42 -5.00 -1.26
CA VAL A 136 5.71 -5.70 -1.21
C VAL A 136 5.57 -7.00 -0.43
N ILE A 137 6.11 -8.10 -0.96
CA ILE A 137 6.34 -9.34 -0.21
C ILE A 137 7.83 -9.43 0.12
N ILE A 138 8.16 -9.47 1.41
CA ILE A 138 9.54 -9.44 1.90
C ILE A 138 9.73 -10.48 3.01
N LYS A 139 10.94 -11.06 3.11
CA LYS A 139 11.31 -11.90 4.25
C LYS A 139 11.33 -11.06 5.53
N LYS A 140 10.81 -11.61 6.63
CA LYS A 140 10.82 -10.96 7.93
C LYS A 140 12.22 -10.48 8.33
N SER A 141 13.24 -11.32 8.18
CA SER A 141 14.63 -10.98 8.54
C SER A 141 15.17 -9.77 7.77
N LEU A 142 14.84 -9.65 6.48
CA LEU A 142 15.24 -8.48 5.68
C LEU A 142 14.51 -7.22 6.12
N LEU A 143 13.22 -7.35 6.47
CA LEU A 143 12.45 -6.22 6.95
C LEU A 143 12.92 -5.75 8.34
N GLU A 144 13.34 -6.66 9.22
CA GLU A 144 13.99 -6.35 10.51
C GLU A 144 15.27 -5.52 10.31
N GLU A 145 16.07 -5.81 9.28
CA GLU A 145 17.26 -5.04 8.93
C GLU A 145 16.94 -3.66 8.33
N ILE A 146 15.96 -3.61 7.42
CA ILE A 146 15.63 -2.39 6.67
C ILE A 146 14.82 -1.39 7.50
N ALA A 147 13.87 -1.83 8.33
CA ALA A 147 12.87 -0.96 8.96
C ALA A 147 13.48 0.18 9.80
N PRO A 148 14.50 -0.03 10.65
CA PRO A 148 15.14 1.07 11.38
C PRO A 148 15.80 2.10 10.45
N THR A 149 16.40 1.63 9.35
CA THR A 149 17.03 2.52 8.35
C THR A 149 15.98 3.28 7.56
N TRP A 150 14.86 2.64 7.23
CA TRP A 150 13.72 3.27 6.56
C TRP A 150 13.11 4.40 7.41
N VAL A 151 12.96 4.22 8.73
CA VAL A 151 12.56 5.32 9.65
C VAL A 151 13.56 6.48 9.56
N ASN A 152 14.85 6.20 9.73
CA ASN A 152 15.88 7.23 9.78
C ASN A 152 16.00 8.01 8.45
N VAL A 153 16.00 7.30 7.32
CA VAL A 153 16.04 7.94 5.99
C VAL A 153 14.78 8.78 5.79
N SER A 154 13.60 8.29 6.18
CA SER A 154 12.35 9.05 6.07
C SER A 154 12.41 10.36 6.86
N LEU A 155 12.92 10.33 8.11
CA LEU A 155 13.09 11.54 8.93
C LEU A 155 14.08 12.51 8.31
N ARG A 156 15.26 12.03 7.87
CA ARG A 156 16.27 12.88 7.23
C ARG A 156 15.79 13.50 5.92
N MET A 157 15.03 12.76 5.11
CA MET A 157 14.43 13.28 3.89
C MET A 157 13.38 14.35 4.22
N LYS A 158 12.59 14.12 5.27
CA LYS A 158 11.56 15.06 5.69
C LYS A 158 12.15 16.36 6.26
N ASP A 159 13.27 16.28 6.96
CA ASP A 159 13.99 17.44 7.50
C ASP A 159 14.80 18.23 6.45
N ASP A 160 15.04 17.68 5.25
CA ASP A 160 15.70 18.38 4.14
C ASP A 160 14.66 19.09 3.24
N PRO A 161 14.62 20.45 3.22
CA PRO A 161 13.56 21.17 2.51
C PRO A 161 13.52 20.97 1.00
N GLU A 162 14.68 20.69 0.36
CA GLU A 162 14.74 20.41 -1.08
C GLU A 162 14.10 19.03 -1.36
N THR A 163 14.39 18.04 -0.52
CA THR A 163 13.86 16.68 -0.63
C THR A 163 12.38 16.60 -0.30
N ASP A 164 11.95 17.20 0.82
CA ASP A 164 10.54 17.25 1.22
C ASP A 164 9.68 17.91 0.14
N LYS A 165 10.16 19.02 -0.42
CA LYS A 165 9.48 19.68 -1.54
C LYS A 165 9.44 18.83 -2.81
N ALA A 166 10.51 18.10 -3.11
CA ALA A 166 10.61 17.32 -4.35
C ALA A 166 9.77 16.04 -4.32
N PHE A 167 9.79 15.31 -3.21
CA PHE A 167 9.12 14.01 -3.10
C PHE A 167 7.74 14.11 -2.45
N GLY A 168 7.52 15.10 -1.58
CA GLY A 168 6.22 15.36 -0.94
C GLY A 168 5.61 14.10 -0.34
N TRP A 169 4.40 13.75 -0.79
CA TRP A 169 3.63 12.66 -0.19
C TRP A 169 4.26 11.27 -0.38
N VAL A 170 5.07 11.06 -1.43
CA VAL A 170 5.73 9.78 -1.74
C VAL A 170 7.16 9.69 -1.18
N LEU A 171 7.56 10.64 -0.35
CA LEU A 171 8.89 10.68 0.28
C LEU A 171 9.22 9.41 1.05
N GLU A 172 8.26 8.90 1.82
CA GLU A 172 8.41 7.65 2.56
C GLU A 172 8.72 6.47 1.61
N MET A 173 8.05 6.39 0.45
CA MET A 173 8.31 5.34 -0.54
C MET A 173 9.74 5.41 -1.08
N TYR A 174 10.25 6.62 -1.36
CA TYR A 174 11.66 6.82 -1.71
C TYR A 174 12.59 6.39 -0.58
N ALA A 175 12.24 6.69 0.67
CA ALA A 175 13.03 6.28 1.83
C ALA A 175 13.08 4.76 2.00
N TYR A 176 11.97 4.04 1.73
CA TYR A 176 11.95 2.57 1.72
C TYR A 176 12.88 2.00 0.65
N ALA A 177 12.81 2.55 -0.58
CA ALA A 177 13.67 2.12 -1.68
C ALA A 177 15.16 2.36 -1.39
N VAL A 178 15.50 3.54 -0.86
CA VAL A 178 16.87 3.89 -0.45
C VAL A 178 17.35 3.00 0.70
N ALA A 179 16.52 2.77 1.72
CA ALA A 179 16.87 1.89 2.83
C ALA A 179 17.14 0.46 2.36
N SER A 180 16.31 -0.07 1.45
CA SER A 180 16.52 -1.38 0.83
C SER A 180 17.87 -1.44 0.11
N ALA A 181 18.20 -0.44 -0.69
CA ALA A 181 19.47 -0.38 -1.42
C ALA A 181 20.69 -0.24 -0.48
N LEU A 182 20.57 0.51 0.63
CA LEU A 182 21.63 0.64 1.64
C LEU A 182 21.99 -0.70 2.29
N HIS A 183 21.04 -1.63 2.34
CA HIS A 183 21.21 -3.01 2.83
C HIS A 183 21.44 -4.03 1.70
N GLY A 184 21.65 -3.58 0.46
CA GLY A 184 21.92 -4.45 -0.68
C GLY A 184 20.72 -5.30 -1.12
N VAL A 185 19.49 -4.92 -0.74
CA VAL A 185 18.27 -5.66 -1.06
C VAL A 185 17.71 -5.18 -2.40
N ARG A 186 17.56 -6.12 -3.34
CA ARG A 186 17.00 -5.91 -4.68
C ARG A 186 15.69 -6.65 -4.86
N HIS A 187 14.71 -5.96 -5.46
CA HIS A 187 13.35 -6.43 -5.63
C HIS A 187 13.13 -7.08 -7.00
N ILE A 188 12.33 -8.14 -7.01
CA ILE A 188 11.67 -8.66 -8.21
C ILE A 188 10.53 -7.71 -8.56
N LEU A 189 10.69 -6.94 -9.63
CA LEU A 189 9.70 -5.97 -10.09
C LEU A 189 8.53 -6.68 -10.79
N ARG A 190 7.33 -6.58 -10.21
CA ARG A 190 6.13 -7.27 -10.68
C ARG A 190 5.04 -6.26 -11.09
N LYS A 191 4.95 -5.99 -12.40
CA LYS A 191 3.89 -5.15 -12.97
C LYS A 191 2.50 -5.78 -12.85
N ASP A 192 2.42 -7.09 -12.72
CA ASP A 192 1.19 -7.85 -12.51
C ASP A 192 0.78 -7.92 -11.02
N PHE A 193 1.56 -7.33 -10.11
CA PHE A 193 1.26 -7.40 -8.69
C PHE A 193 -0.04 -6.66 -8.35
N MET A 194 -0.23 -5.48 -8.91
CA MET A 194 -1.46 -4.71 -8.77
C MET A 194 -1.81 -3.94 -10.05
N LEU A 195 -3.04 -3.43 -10.11
CA LEU A 195 -3.55 -2.53 -11.14
C LEU A 195 -4.23 -1.32 -10.47
N GLN A 196 -4.32 -0.21 -11.19
CA GLN A 196 -4.82 1.08 -10.72
C GLN A 196 -5.92 1.63 -11.63
N PRO A 197 -7.20 1.31 -11.36
CA PRO A 197 -8.33 1.93 -12.06
C PRO A 197 -8.35 3.44 -11.78
N PRO A 198 -8.81 4.27 -12.73
CA PRO A 198 -9.41 3.91 -14.02
C PRO A 198 -8.39 3.67 -15.15
N TRP A 199 -7.10 3.68 -14.88
CA TRP A 199 -6.03 3.66 -15.90
C TRP A 199 -5.78 2.26 -16.45
N ASP A 200 -5.75 1.27 -15.57
CA ASP A 200 -5.63 -0.14 -15.96
C ASP A 200 -7.03 -0.71 -16.21
N LEU A 201 -7.30 -1.15 -17.45
CA LEU A 201 -8.66 -1.43 -17.93
C LEU A 201 -9.16 -2.83 -17.58
N ASP A 202 -8.28 -3.82 -17.66
CA ASP A 202 -8.60 -5.24 -17.53
C ASP A 202 -8.00 -5.81 -16.23
N VAL A 203 -8.74 -6.69 -15.55
CA VAL A 203 -8.24 -7.34 -14.33
C VAL A 203 -7.23 -8.44 -14.69
N GLY A 204 -7.57 -9.27 -15.69
CA GLY A 204 -6.70 -10.33 -16.17
C GLY A 204 -6.14 -11.22 -15.05
N LYS A 205 -4.82 -11.38 -15.03
CA LYS A 205 -4.08 -12.21 -14.05
C LYS A 205 -3.46 -11.40 -12.90
N THR A 206 -3.78 -10.11 -12.79
CA THR A 206 -3.24 -9.27 -11.72
C THR A 206 -3.85 -9.67 -10.37
N PHE A 207 -3.16 -9.40 -9.26
CA PHE A 207 -3.60 -9.90 -7.95
C PHE A 207 -4.40 -8.90 -7.14
N ILE A 208 -4.06 -7.61 -7.26
CA ILE A 208 -4.60 -6.55 -6.42
C ILE A 208 -5.18 -5.42 -7.30
N ILE A 209 -6.36 -4.92 -6.94
CA ILE A 209 -6.82 -3.59 -7.35
C ILE A 209 -6.40 -2.61 -6.26
N HIS A 210 -5.65 -1.57 -6.63
CA HIS A 210 -5.35 -0.42 -5.78
C HIS A 210 -6.26 0.75 -6.20
N PHE A 211 -7.31 1.02 -5.41
CA PHE A 211 -8.33 2.01 -5.76
C PHE A 211 -7.98 3.45 -5.32
N THR A 212 -6.79 3.91 -5.71
CA THR A 212 -6.26 5.21 -5.28
C THR A 212 -6.86 6.40 -6.02
N TYR A 213 -7.22 6.23 -7.29
CA TYR A 213 -7.75 7.30 -8.15
C TYR A 213 -9.27 7.33 -8.15
N GLY A 214 -9.83 8.54 -8.27
CA GLY A 214 -11.25 8.74 -8.53
C GLY A 214 -11.63 8.18 -9.90
N CYS A 215 -12.73 7.43 -9.94
CA CYS A 215 -13.32 6.87 -11.15
C CYS A 215 -14.57 7.69 -11.49
N ASP A 216 -14.42 8.71 -12.33
CA ASP A 216 -15.48 9.62 -12.74
C ASP A 216 -15.88 9.39 -14.18
N TYR A 217 -17.15 9.05 -14.44
CA TYR A 217 -17.66 8.72 -15.76
C TYR A 217 -18.95 9.44 -16.09
N ASN A 218 -19.16 9.76 -17.35
CA ASN A 218 -20.48 10.17 -17.85
C ASN A 218 -21.37 8.94 -18.09
N LEU A 219 -22.67 9.14 -18.34
CA LEU A 219 -23.62 8.04 -18.57
C LEU A 219 -23.36 7.22 -19.84
N LYS A 220 -22.44 7.66 -20.71
CA LYS A 220 -22.00 6.91 -21.90
C LYS A 220 -20.78 6.01 -21.61
N GLY A 221 -20.27 6.00 -20.37
CA GLY A 221 -19.09 5.24 -19.99
C GLY A 221 -17.76 5.90 -20.32
N GLU A 222 -17.76 7.21 -20.61
CA GLU A 222 -16.54 7.97 -20.93
C GLU A 222 -15.97 8.62 -19.66
N LEU A 223 -14.66 8.46 -19.43
CA LEU A 223 -13.97 9.01 -18.27
C LEU A 223 -13.93 10.55 -18.31
N THR A 224 -14.35 11.20 -17.23
CA THR A 224 -14.42 12.67 -17.13
C THR A 224 -13.22 13.22 -16.37
N TYR A 225 -12.09 13.42 -17.06
CA TYR A 225 -10.85 13.92 -16.45
C TYR A 225 -11.03 15.24 -15.69
N GLY A 226 -10.60 15.24 -14.43
CA GLY A 226 -10.58 16.43 -13.58
C GLY A 226 -11.95 17.01 -13.25
N LYS A 227 -13.04 16.28 -13.49
CA LYS A 227 -14.41 16.69 -13.22
C LYS A 227 -15.17 15.55 -12.55
N ILE A 228 -16.09 15.92 -11.65
CA ILE A 228 -17.03 14.96 -11.07
C ILE A 228 -17.93 14.44 -12.19
N GLY A 229 -17.90 13.13 -12.39
CA GLY A 229 -18.72 12.44 -13.37
C GLY A 229 -20.19 12.32 -12.95
N GLU A 230 -21.06 11.97 -13.88
CA GLU A 230 -22.46 11.64 -13.58
C GLU A 230 -22.55 10.34 -12.77
N TRP A 231 -21.62 9.40 -13.01
CA TRP A 231 -21.32 8.28 -12.15
C TRP A 231 -19.92 8.45 -11.56
N ARG A 232 -19.74 8.16 -10.27
CA ARG A 232 -18.46 8.33 -9.57
C ARG A 232 -18.24 7.23 -8.54
N PHE A 233 -17.00 6.75 -8.47
CA PHE A 233 -16.44 6.10 -7.31
C PHE A 233 -15.12 6.75 -6.93
N ASP A 234 -15.05 7.41 -5.77
CA ASP A 234 -13.79 7.91 -5.20
C ASP A 234 -13.83 7.70 -3.68
N LYS A 235 -12.84 7.02 -3.12
CA LYS A 235 -12.74 6.79 -1.68
C LYS A 235 -12.75 8.08 -0.86
N ARG A 236 -12.28 9.20 -1.43
CA ARG A 236 -12.27 10.52 -0.80
C ARG A 236 -13.66 11.13 -0.64
N SER A 237 -14.68 10.55 -1.28
CA SER A 237 -16.08 10.91 -1.04
C SER A 237 -16.62 10.29 0.26
N TYR A 238 -15.85 9.41 0.92
CA TYR A 238 -16.26 8.65 2.10
C TYR A 238 -15.27 8.84 3.28
N LEU A 239 -14.83 10.09 3.51
CA LEU A 239 -13.88 10.39 4.59
C LEU A 239 -14.54 10.41 5.99
N SER A 240 -15.85 10.64 6.05
CA SER A 240 -16.60 10.74 7.32
C SER A 240 -17.27 9.43 7.75
N GLY A 241 -17.04 8.35 7.03
CA GLY A 241 -17.68 7.05 7.27
C GLY A 241 -17.58 6.14 6.05
N PRO A 242 -17.96 4.86 6.19
CA PRO A 242 -17.86 3.90 5.11
C PRO A 242 -18.76 4.27 3.91
N PRO A 243 -18.43 3.80 2.69
CA PRO A 243 -19.34 3.92 1.56
C PRO A 243 -20.68 3.22 1.84
N PRO A 244 -21.81 3.74 1.35
CA PRO A 244 -23.10 3.10 1.55
C PRO A 244 -23.15 1.73 0.87
N ARG A 245 -23.97 0.83 1.41
CA ARG A 245 -24.28 -0.45 0.77
C ARG A 245 -24.94 -0.22 -0.59
N ASN A 246 -24.79 -1.19 -1.50
CA ASN A 246 -25.44 -1.21 -2.81
C ASN A 246 -25.12 0.02 -3.68
N LEU A 247 -23.83 0.35 -3.81
CA LEU A 247 -23.36 1.34 -4.78
C LEU A 247 -23.86 0.99 -6.19
N SER A 248 -24.24 2.01 -6.95
CA SER A 248 -24.63 1.83 -8.35
C SER A 248 -23.45 1.29 -9.15
N LEU A 249 -23.70 0.29 -10.00
CA LEU A 249 -22.72 -0.16 -10.97
C LEU A 249 -22.44 0.95 -11.99
N PRO A 250 -21.20 1.04 -12.52
CA PRO A 250 -20.89 2.03 -13.53
C PRO A 250 -21.69 1.81 -14.82
N PRO A 251 -21.88 2.86 -15.63
CA PRO A 251 -22.60 2.77 -16.90
C PRO A 251 -21.93 1.81 -17.90
N PRO A 252 -22.67 1.34 -18.93
CA PRO A 252 -22.08 0.55 -20.01
C PRO A 252 -20.90 1.29 -20.66
N GLY A 253 -19.84 0.55 -21.01
CA GLY A 253 -18.62 1.10 -21.61
C GLY A 253 -17.50 1.40 -20.62
N VAL A 254 -17.77 1.39 -19.31
CA VAL A 254 -16.74 1.53 -18.28
C VAL A 254 -15.86 0.27 -18.20
N PRO A 255 -14.53 0.40 -17.95
CA PRO A 255 -13.61 -0.74 -17.93
C PRO A 255 -13.94 -1.84 -16.90
N GLU A 256 -13.50 -3.06 -17.20
CA GLU A 256 -13.71 -4.24 -16.35
C GLU A 256 -13.17 -4.02 -14.93
N SER A 257 -12.01 -3.38 -14.81
CA SER A 257 -11.35 -3.12 -13.52
C SER A 257 -12.20 -2.27 -12.57
N VAL A 258 -12.86 -1.24 -13.08
CA VAL A 258 -13.76 -0.36 -12.31
C VAL A 258 -15.05 -1.12 -11.95
N ILE A 259 -15.60 -1.88 -12.90
CA ILE A 259 -16.77 -2.75 -12.63
C ILE A 259 -16.44 -3.74 -11.51
N ARG A 260 -15.27 -4.39 -11.57
CA ARG A 260 -14.83 -5.36 -10.57
C ARG A 260 -14.64 -4.71 -9.20
N LEU A 261 -14.00 -3.55 -9.14
CA LEU A 261 -13.83 -2.76 -7.92
C LEU A 261 -15.18 -2.54 -7.22
N VAL A 262 -16.16 -1.98 -7.92
CA VAL A 262 -17.47 -1.63 -7.33
C VAL A 262 -18.24 -2.88 -6.91
N LYS A 263 -18.19 -3.96 -7.71
CA LYS A 263 -18.80 -5.25 -7.34
C LYS A 263 -18.22 -5.81 -6.05
N MET A 264 -16.90 -5.74 -5.88
CA MET A 264 -16.25 -6.25 -4.67
C MET A 264 -16.51 -5.38 -3.45
N VAL A 265 -16.58 -4.05 -3.61
CA VAL A 265 -17.05 -3.15 -2.55
C VAL A 265 -18.49 -3.49 -2.16
N ASN A 266 -19.39 -3.70 -3.12
CA ASN A 266 -20.77 -4.10 -2.83
C ASN A 266 -20.86 -5.46 -2.15
N GLU A 267 -20.15 -6.47 -2.63
CA GLU A 267 -20.09 -7.79 -2.00
C GLU A 267 -19.61 -7.68 -0.55
N ALA A 268 -18.56 -6.90 -0.33
CA ALA A 268 -18.02 -6.74 0.99
C ALA A 268 -18.94 -5.98 1.95
N THR A 269 -19.41 -4.80 1.53
CA THR A 269 -20.32 -4.00 2.34
C THR A 269 -21.55 -4.82 2.70
N ALA A 270 -22.07 -5.65 1.79
CA ALA A 270 -23.18 -6.57 2.03
C ALA A 270 -22.91 -7.58 3.15
N ASN A 271 -21.69 -8.11 3.26
CA ASN A 271 -21.35 -9.23 4.14
C ASN A 271 -20.75 -8.81 5.50
N ILE A 272 -20.32 -7.56 5.67
CA ILE A 272 -19.75 -7.09 6.94
C ILE A 272 -20.87 -6.67 7.89
N PRO A 273 -20.98 -7.29 9.08
CA PRO A 273 -21.94 -6.87 10.10
C PRO A 273 -21.70 -5.42 10.54
N GLU A 274 -22.76 -4.71 10.93
CA GLU A 274 -22.65 -3.36 11.50
C GLU A 274 -21.99 -2.31 10.59
N TRP A 275 -21.89 -2.59 9.28
CA TRP A 275 -21.28 -1.69 8.29
C TRP A 275 -21.79 -0.25 8.37
N ASP A 276 -23.11 -0.08 8.49
CA ASP A 276 -23.77 1.23 8.47
C ASP A 276 -23.59 2.00 9.79
N THR A 277 -23.11 1.33 10.84
CA THR A 277 -22.87 1.89 12.18
C THR A 277 -21.39 2.07 12.50
N LEU A 278 -20.49 1.75 11.57
CA LEU A 278 -19.07 2.08 11.67
C LEU A 278 -18.91 3.61 11.56
N THR A 279 -19.14 4.34 12.64
CA THR A 279 -18.76 5.75 12.75
C THR A 279 -17.25 5.85 12.89
N SER A 280 -16.64 6.82 12.22
CA SER A 280 -15.23 7.17 12.42
C SER A 280 -14.96 7.41 13.91
N GLY A 281 -14.22 6.50 14.54
CA GLY A 281 -13.59 6.73 15.85
C GLY A 281 -12.38 7.65 15.74
#